data_AF-A0A2D4FGA0-F1
#
_entry.id   AF-A0A2D4FGA0-F1
#
_cell.length_a   1.000
_cell.length_b   1.000
_cell.length_c   1.000
_cell.angle_alpha   90.00
_cell.angle_beta   90.00
_cell.angle_gamma   90.00
#
_symmetry.space_group_name_H-M   'P 1'
#
loop_
_entity.id
_entity.type
_entity.pdbx_description
1 polymer ?
#
loop_
_entity_poly.entity_id
_entity_poly.type
_entity_poly.pdbx_seq_one_letter_code
_entity_poly.pdbx_strand_id
1 'polypeptide(L)'
;MKLHPMQDHVVKEELLGALYCEFINRVNEVGVDVNRAIAHPHSQALLQYVCGLGARKGTHLLKILKQNNTRLENRTQLVTMCHMGPKVFINCAGFIKIDTASLGDSTDSLARRIQDPLVEFAQVCSPDEDILCLKLHPMQDHVVKEELLGALYCEFINRVNEVGVDVNRAIAHPHSQALLQYVCGLGARKGTHLLKILKQNNTRLENRTQLVTMCHMGPKVFINCAGFIKIDTASLGDSTDS
;
A
#
# COMPACT_ATOMS: atom_id res chain seq x y z
N MET A 1 39.54 8.86 -43.82
CA MET A 1 38.64 8.10 -42.92
C MET A 1 37.22 8.61 -43.20
N LYS A 2 36.39 7.83 -43.92
CA LYS A 2 35.02 8.24 -44.27
C LYS A 2 34.15 8.13 -43.02
N LEU A 3 33.48 9.22 -42.64
CA LEU A 3 32.40 9.18 -41.64
C LEU A 3 31.25 8.36 -42.24
N HIS A 4 30.95 7.22 -41.63
CA HIS A 4 29.70 6.52 -41.88
C HIS A 4 28.55 7.32 -41.26
N PRO A 5 27.44 7.55 -41.98
CA PRO A 5 26.26 8.12 -41.37
C PRO A 5 25.66 7.07 -40.42
N MET A 6 25.46 7.43 -39.14
CA MET A 6 24.59 6.64 -38.27
C MET A 6 23.18 6.68 -38.87
N GLN A 7 22.74 5.56 -39.43
CA GLN A 7 21.34 5.35 -39.75
C GLN A 7 20.61 5.07 -38.43
N ASP A 8 20.12 6.12 -37.78
CA ASP A 8 19.16 6.03 -36.67
C ASP A 8 17.79 5.64 -37.24
N HIS A 9 17.65 4.36 -37.62
CA HIS A 9 16.33 3.76 -37.82
C HIS A 9 16.00 2.96 -36.56
N VAL A 10 15.46 3.64 -35.54
CA VAL A 10 14.76 2.94 -34.45
C VAL A 10 13.67 2.10 -35.11
N VAL A 11 13.80 0.78 -35.01
CA VAL A 11 12.86 -0.14 -35.67
C VAL A 11 11.54 -0.01 -34.92
N LYS A 12 10.43 0.21 -35.63
CA LYS A 12 9.08 0.41 -35.05
C LYS A 12 8.72 -0.67 -34.01
N GLU A 13 9.19 -1.90 -34.21
CA GLU A 13 9.01 -3.01 -33.26
C GLU A 13 9.77 -2.82 -31.95
N GLU A 14 11.00 -2.29 -31.98
CA GLU A 14 11.77 -2.01 -30.77
C GLU A 14 11.10 -0.90 -29.94
N LEU A 15 10.59 0.14 -30.61
CA LEU A 15 9.85 1.21 -29.93
C LEU A 15 8.55 0.70 -29.30
N LEU A 16 7.79 -0.14 -30.02
CA LEU A 16 6.58 -0.76 -29.50
C LEU A 16 6.88 -1.70 -28.33
N GLY A 17 7.98 -2.46 -28.40
CA GLY A 17 8.45 -3.31 -27.31
C GLY A 17 8.83 -2.50 -26.08
N ALA A 18 9.59 -1.41 -26.25
CA ALA A 18 9.98 -0.53 -25.15
C ALA A 18 8.77 0.14 -24.49
N LEU A 19 7.82 0.66 -25.29
CA LEU A 19 6.57 1.21 -24.78
C LEU A 19 5.77 0.17 -24.00
N TYR A 20 5.63 -1.05 -24.55
CA TYR A 20 4.91 -2.14 -23.90
C TYR A 20 5.55 -2.51 -22.55
N CYS A 21 6.87 -2.60 -22.49
CA CYS A 21 7.61 -2.82 -21.24
C CYS A 21 7.37 -1.69 -20.24
N GLU A 22 7.37 -0.43 -20.69
CA GLU A 22 7.12 0.71 -19.79
C GLU A 22 5.68 0.72 -19.27
N PHE A 23 4.69 0.32 -20.09
CA PHE A 23 3.32 0.12 -19.63
C PHE A 23 3.23 -0.97 -18.55
N ILE A 24 3.95 -2.09 -18.71
CA ILE A 24 4.05 -3.12 -17.67
C ILE A 24 4.65 -2.49 -16.41
N ASN A 25 5.79 -1.81 -16.50
CA ASN A 25 6.44 -1.23 -15.32
C ASN A 25 5.50 -0.30 -14.56
N ARG A 26 4.86 0.64 -15.24
CA ARG A 26 3.96 1.62 -14.61
C ARG A 26 2.69 1.00 -14.07
N VAL A 27 2.09 0.06 -14.79
CA VAL A 27 0.89 -0.64 -14.33
C VAL A 27 1.19 -1.47 -13.09
N ASN A 28 2.33 -2.14 -13.01
CA ASN A 28 2.69 -2.96 -11.85
C ASN A 28 3.20 -2.11 -10.68
N GLU A 29 3.81 -0.95 -10.91
CA GLU A 29 4.15 0.02 -9.86
C GLU A 29 2.89 0.58 -9.16
N VAL A 30 1.87 0.92 -9.96
CA VAL A 30 0.61 1.47 -9.44
C VAL A 30 -0.30 0.36 -8.92
N GLY A 31 -0.34 -0.79 -9.59
CA GLY A 31 -1.30 -1.87 -9.38
C GLY A 31 -2.68 -1.57 -9.98
N VAL A 32 -3.44 -2.61 -10.30
CA VAL A 32 -4.76 -2.51 -10.92
C VAL A 32 -5.83 -3.05 -9.99
N ASP A 33 -6.84 -2.23 -9.74
CA ASP A 33 -8.03 -2.66 -9.02
C ASP A 33 -8.97 -3.46 -9.92
N VAL A 34 -9.23 -4.71 -9.56
CA VAL A 34 -10.06 -5.62 -10.37
C VAL A 34 -11.54 -5.25 -10.31
N ASN A 35 -12.05 -4.79 -9.17
CA ASN A 35 -13.45 -4.38 -9.04
C ASN A 35 -13.74 -3.13 -9.88
N ARG A 36 -12.80 -2.18 -9.90
CA ARG A 36 -12.89 -0.98 -10.73
C ARG A 36 -12.71 -1.28 -12.20
N ALA A 37 -11.86 -2.25 -12.54
CA ALA A 37 -11.76 -2.75 -13.90
C ALA A 37 -13.13 -3.26 -14.39
N ILE A 38 -13.95 -3.93 -13.58
CA ILE A 38 -15.30 -4.32 -14.03
C ILE A 38 -16.14 -3.10 -14.46
N ALA A 39 -16.06 -2.00 -13.69
CA ALA A 39 -16.87 -0.80 -13.88
C ALA A 39 -16.37 0.17 -14.97
N HIS A 40 -15.05 0.28 -15.18
CA HIS A 40 -14.47 1.29 -16.08
C HIS A 40 -13.64 0.67 -17.22
N PRO A 41 -13.97 0.94 -18.50
CA PRO A 41 -13.25 0.40 -19.65
C PRO A 41 -11.75 0.72 -19.68
N HIS A 42 -11.34 1.91 -19.22
CA HIS A 42 -9.93 2.29 -19.19
C HIS A 42 -9.12 1.43 -18.21
N SER A 43 -9.69 1.07 -17.06
CA SER A 43 -9.05 0.18 -16.09
C SER A 43 -9.03 -1.29 -16.57
N GLN A 44 -10.00 -1.72 -17.39
CA GLN A 44 -10.01 -3.05 -18.02
C GLN A 44 -8.78 -3.28 -18.88
N ALA A 45 -8.43 -2.27 -19.69
CA ALA A 45 -7.29 -2.33 -20.59
C ALA A 45 -5.96 -2.47 -19.85
N LEU A 46 -5.89 -2.10 -18.57
CA LEU A 46 -4.66 -2.20 -17.77
C LEU A 46 -4.37 -3.62 -17.27
N LEU A 47 -5.40 -4.46 -17.10
CA LEU A 47 -5.23 -5.83 -16.60
C LEU A 47 -4.33 -6.69 -17.49
N GLN A 48 -4.20 -6.37 -18.78
CA GLN A 48 -3.30 -7.09 -19.68
C GLN A 48 -1.81 -6.84 -19.39
N TYR A 49 -1.49 -5.70 -18.76
CA TYR A 49 -0.12 -5.31 -18.42
C TYR A 49 0.26 -5.73 -17.00
N VAL A 50 -0.67 -6.28 -16.22
CA VAL A 50 -0.36 -6.87 -14.92
C VAL A 50 0.50 -8.12 -15.14
N CYS A 51 1.63 -8.17 -14.44
CA CYS A 51 2.56 -9.30 -14.47
C CYS A 51 1.82 -10.62 -14.16
N GLY A 52 2.11 -11.67 -14.93
CA GLY A 52 1.48 -12.99 -14.76
C GLY A 52 0.09 -13.17 -15.38
N LEU A 53 -0.71 -12.10 -15.54
CA LEU A 53 -2.02 -12.15 -16.20
C LEU A 53 -1.88 -12.20 -17.72
N GLY A 54 -1.35 -11.13 -18.33
CA GLY A 54 -1.37 -10.95 -19.77
C GLY A 54 -2.79 -10.77 -20.34
N ALA A 55 -2.90 -10.40 -21.62
CA ALA A 55 -4.19 -10.08 -22.27
C ALA A 55 -5.24 -11.21 -22.15
N ARG A 56 -4.82 -12.47 -22.37
CA ARG A 56 -5.74 -13.63 -22.33
C ARG A 56 -6.33 -13.87 -20.95
N LYS A 57 -5.52 -13.85 -19.89
CA LYS A 57 -6.04 -14.13 -18.54
C LYS A 57 -6.75 -12.92 -17.94
N GLY A 58 -6.29 -11.70 -18.25
CA GLY A 58 -6.98 -10.46 -17.85
C GLY A 58 -8.39 -10.38 -18.40
N THR A 59 -8.57 -10.68 -19.69
CA THR A 59 -9.92 -10.74 -20.32
C THR A 59 -10.78 -11.87 -19.76
N HIS A 60 -10.20 -13.05 -19.52
CA HIS A 60 -10.92 -14.17 -18.89
C HIS A 60 -11.40 -13.83 -17.48
N LEU A 61 -10.55 -13.21 -16.67
CA LEU A 61 -10.88 -12.74 -15.31
C LEU A 61 -12.08 -11.79 -15.33
N LEU A 62 -12.05 -10.78 -16.20
CA LEU A 62 -13.17 -9.83 -16.35
C LEU A 62 -14.46 -10.52 -16.80
N LYS A 63 -14.36 -11.53 -17.68
CA LYS A 63 -15.53 -12.27 -18.16
C LYS A 63 -16.24 -12.99 -17.02
N ILE A 64 -15.49 -13.70 -16.17
CA ILE A 64 -16.07 -14.40 -15.01
C ILE A 64 -16.77 -13.42 -14.06
N LEU A 65 -16.10 -12.32 -13.73
CA LEU A 65 -16.62 -11.34 -12.78
C LEU A 65 -17.86 -10.61 -13.28
N LYS A 66 -17.91 -10.27 -14.58
CA LYS A 66 -19.10 -9.68 -15.22
C LYS A 66 -20.26 -10.68 -15.30
N GLN A 67 -19.98 -11.94 -15.63
CA GLN A 67 -21.02 -12.98 -15.75
C GLN A 67 -21.70 -13.29 -14.43
N ASN A 68 -20.94 -13.32 -13.34
CA ASN A 68 -21.45 -13.65 -12.02
C ASN A 68 -21.92 -12.41 -11.23
N ASN A 69 -21.87 -11.22 -11.85
CA ASN A 69 -22.15 -9.92 -11.23
C ASN A 69 -21.55 -9.77 -9.82
N THR A 70 -20.32 -10.27 -9.64
CA THR A 70 -19.71 -10.42 -8.32
C THR A 70 -18.57 -9.46 -8.14
N ARG A 71 -18.59 -8.76 -7.01
CA ARG A 71 -17.47 -7.97 -6.54
C ARG A 71 -16.55 -8.87 -5.72
N LEU A 72 -15.24 -8.71 -5.91
CA LEU A 72 -14.26 -9.37 -5.07
C LEU A 72 -14.13 -8.62 -3.74
N GLU A 73 -14.14 -9.36 -2.66
CA GLU A 73 -13.93 -8.88 -1.29
C GLU A 73 -12.50 -9.13 -0.82
N ASN A 74 -11.84 -10.17 -1.34
CA ASN A 74 -10.46 -10.51 -0.98
C ASN A 74 -9.71 -11.24 -2.11
N ARG A 75 -8.37 -11.27 -2.01
CA ARG A 75 -7.50 -11.87 -3.05
C ARG A 75 -7.71 -13.37 -3.19
N THR A 76 -8.13 -14.07 -2.15
CA THR A 76 -8.38 -15.52 -2.19
C THR A 76 -9.46 -15.90 -3.20
N GLN A 77 -10.44 -15.01 -3.42
CA GLN A 77 -11.50 -15.19 -4.41
C GLN A 77 -11.02 -15.18 -5.87
N LEU A 78 -9.81 -14.66 -6.15
CA LEU A 78 -9.20 -14.82 -7.47
C LEU A 78 -8.91 -16.29 -7.78
N VAL A 79 -8.48 -17.05 -6.77
CA VAL A 79 -8.18 -18.48 -6.93
C VAL A 79 -9.47 -19.30 -6.85
N THR A 80 -10.30 -19.06 -5.83
CA THR A 80 -11.46 -19.92 -5.56
C THR A 80 -12.65 -19.64 -6.48
N MET A 81 -12.90 -18.37 -6.84
CA MET A 81 -14.05 -17.99 -7.68
C MET A 81 -13.67 -17.71 -9.13
N CYS A 82 -12.51 -17.11 -9.38
CA CYS A 82 -12.06 -16.79 -10.74
C CYS A 82 -11.21 -17.91 -11.37
N HIS A 83 -11.04 -19.03 -10.67
CA HIS A 83 -10.26 -20.19 -11.10
C HIS A 83 -8.82 -19.83 -11.54
N MET A 84 -8.22 -18.84 -10.88
CA MET A 84 -6.86 -18.43 -11.18
C MET A 84 -5.87 -19.49 -10.69
N GLY A 85 -5.04 -19.99 -11.61
CA GLY A 85 -4.03 -20.99 -11.26
C GLY A 85 -2.97 -20.46 -10.27
N PRO A 86 -2.42 -21.28 -9.37
CA PRO A 86 -1.51 -20.83 -8.30
C PRO A 86 -0.30 -20.03 -8.80
N LYS A 87 0.34 -20.48 -9.89
CA LYS A 87 1.48 -19.76 -10.51
C LYS A 87 1.08 -18.39 -11.05
N VAL A 88 -0.14 -18.25 -11.56
CA VAL A 88 -0.65 -16.98 -12.09
C VAL A 88 -0.91 -16.04 -10.93
N PHE A 89 -1.57 -16.54 -9.89
CA PHE A 89 -1.87 -15.79 -8.69
C PHE A 89 -0.62 -15.24 -8.03
N ILE A 90 0.39 -16.08 -7.79
CA ILE A 90 1.67 -15.65 -7.19
C ILE A 90 2.32 -14.51 -8.01
N ASN A 91 2.30 -14.63 -9.33
CA ASN A 91 2.95 -13.65 -10.21
C ASN A 91 2.19 -12.32 -10.33
N CYS A 92 0.89 -12.28 -10.02
CA CYS A 92 0.07 -11.09 -10.17
C CYS A 92 -0.43 -10.48 -8.85
N ALA A 93 -0.37 -11.23 -7.74
CA ALA A 93 -1.00 -10.85 -6.48
C ALA A 93 -0.51 -9.50 -5.94
N GLY A 94 0.80 -9.21 -6.03
CA GLY A 94 1.39 -7.95 -5.59
C GLY A 94 0.95 -6.72 -6.41
N PHE A 95 0.37 -6.95 -7.59
CA PHE A 95 -0.04 -5.90 -8.54
C PHE A 95 -1.55 -5.81 -8.68
N ILE A 96 -2.30 -6.80 -8.19
CA ILE A 96 -3.75 -6.79 -8.16
C ILE A 96 -4.23 -6.21 -6.84
N LYS A 97 -5.03 -5.15 -6.94
CA LYS A 97 -5.74 -4.53 -5.83
C LYS A 97 -7.20 -5.02 -5.81
N ILE A 98 -7.70 -5.23 -4.61
CA ILE A 98 -9.11 -5.48 -4.35
C ILE A 98 -9.52 -4.47 -3.30
N ASP A 99 -9.89 -3.30 -3.78
CA ASP A 99 -10.48 -2.26 -2.98
C ASP A 99 -11.94 -2.64 -2.74
N THR A 100 -12.27 -2.85 -1.48
CA THR A 100 -13.64 -3.12 -1.02
C THR A 100 -14.39 -1.82 -0.73
N ALA A 101 -13.70 -0.68 -0.71
CA ALA A 101 -14.34 0.62 -0.58
C ALA A 101 -15.13 0.99 -1.84
N SER A 102 -16.21 1.75 -1.68
CA SER A 102 -17.02 2.30 -2.76
C SER A 102 -16.16 3.00 -3.82
N LEU A 103 -16.62 2.98 -5.08
CA LEU A 103 -15.96 3.38 -6.35
C LEU A 103 -15.20 4.74 -6.43
N GLY A 104 -15.01 5.48 -5.34
CA GLY A 104 -14.27 6.76 -5.28
C GLY A 104 -12.77 6.66 -4.94
N ASP A 105 -12.27 5.56 -4.37
CA ASP A 105 -11.05 5.62 -3.54
C ASP A 105 -9.69 5.24 -4.21
N SER A 106 -9.66 4.90 -5.50
CA SER A 106 -8.39 4.46 -6.13
C SER A 106 -7.70 5.48 -7.04
N THR A 107 -8.37 6.55 -7.49
CA THR A 107 -7.69 7.80 -7.90
C THR A 107 -6.97 8.41 -6.71
N ASP A 108 -7.55 8.16 -5.55
CA ASP A 108 -7.04 8.49 -4.25
C ASP A 108 -5.79 7.71 -3.87
N SER A 109 -5.58 6.42 -4.19
CA SER A 109 -4.30 5.76 -3.81
C SER A 109 -3.05 6.38 -4.47
N LEU A 110 -3.12 6.79 -5.75
CA LEU A 110 -1.99 7.47 -6.41
C LEU A 110 -1.89 8.93 -5.96
N ALA A 111 -3.02 9.63 -5.82
CA ALA A 111 -3.06 10.99 -5.29
C ALA A 111 -2.60 11.06 -3.83
N ARG A 112 -2.96 10.07 -3.00
CA ARG A 112 -2.52 9.88 -1.61
C ARG A 112 -1.07 9.44 -1.55
N ARG A 113 -0.56 8.61 -2.48
CA ARG A 113 0.90 8.35 -2.59
C ARG A 113 1.68 9.63 -2.85
N ILE A 114 1.13 10.54 -3.65
CA ILE A 114 1.74 11.86 -3.89
C ILE A 114 1.60 12.75 -2.64
N GLN A 115 0.49 12.68 -1.91
CA GLN A 115 0.22 13.52 -0.73
C GLN A 115 0.94 13.04 0.55
N ASP A 116 0.97 11.73 0.81
CA ASP A 116 1.56 11.10 2.00
C ASP A 116 2.15 9.71 1.62
N PRO A 117 3.28 9.68 0.90
CA PRO A 117 3.90 8.44 0.41
C PRO A 117 4.25 7.46 1.52
N LEU A 118 4.64 7.98 2.69
CA LEU A 118 5.06 7.18 3.84
C LEU A 118 3.93 6.28 4.34
N VAL A 119 2.70 6.80 4.40
CA VAL A 119 1.51 6.03 4.79
C VAL A 119 1.23 4.88 3.82
N GLU A 120 1.33 5.16 2.52
CA GLU A 120 1.04 4.19 1.47
C GLU A 120 2.07 3.05 1.43
N PHE A 121 3.36 3.38 1.56
CA PHE A 121 4.41 2.36 1.66
C PHE A 121 4.31 1.54 2.96
N ALA A 122 3.89 2.16 4.06
CA ALA A 122 3.70 1.48 5.33
C ALA A 122 2.57 0.43 5.30
N GLN A 123 1.55 0.61 4.45
CA GLN A 123 0.46 -0.38 4.30
C GLN A 123 0.92 -1.67 3.64
N VAL A 124 1.83 -1.57 2.66
CA VAL A 124 2.36 -2.73 1.94
C VAL A 124 3.57 -3.34 2.64
N CYS A 125 4.19 -2.64 3.60
CA CYS A 125 5.20 -3.18 4.51
C CYS A 125 4.57 -3.98 5.67
N SER A 126 3.60 -4.85 5.36
CA SER A 126 2.93 -5.71 6.34
C SER A 126 3.71 -7.01 6.59
N PRO A 127 3.30 -7.85 7.57
CA PRO A 127 3.88 -9.17 7.79
C PRO A 127 3.79 -10.11 6.58
N ASP A 128 2.93 -9.80 5.60
CA ASP A 128 2.73 -10.59 4.38
C ASP A 128 3.80 -10.30 3.31
N GLU A 129 4.75 -9.40 3.60
CA GLU A 129 5.92 -9.09 2.78
C GLU A 129 5.60 -8.52 1.37
N ASP A 130 4.39 -8.01 1.18
CA ASP A 130 3.92 -7.38 -0.07
C ASP A 130 4.88 -6.27 -0.57
N ILE A 131 5.61 -5.61 0.34
CA ILE A 131 6.65 -4.62 0.04
C ILE A 131 7.76 -5.18 -0.86
N LEU A 132 8.06 -6.48 -0.78
CA LEU A 132 9.07 -7.12 -1.62
C LEU A 132 8.63 -7.29 -3.08
N CYS A 133 7.32 -7.24 -3.34
CA CYS A 133 6.79 -7.21 -4.70
C CYS A 133 7.05 -5.87 -5.40
N LEU A 134 7.30 -4.80 -4.64
CA LEU A 134 7.75 -3.53 -5.20
C LEU A 134 9.22 -3.67 -5.60
N LYS A 135 9.50 -3.55 -6.91
CA LYS A 135 10.87 -3.51 -7.43
C LYS A 135 11.45 -2.12 -7.19
N LEU A 136 12.07 -1.94 -6.04
CA LEU A 136 12.74 -0.68 -5.66
C LEU A 136 14.10 -0.54 -6.37
N HIS A 137 14.77 -1.67 -6.67
CA HIS A 137 16.06 -1.68 -7.35
C HIS A 137 16.20 -2.93 -8.26
N PRO A 138 16.89 -2.83 -9.42
CA PRO A 138 17.09 -3.98 -10.32
C PRO A 138 17.80 -5.17 -9.67
N MET A 139 18.67 -4.92 -8.69
CA MET A 139 19.40 -5.97 -7.96
C MET A 139 18.69 -6.49 -6.71
N GLN A 140 17.45 -6.08 -6.45
CA GLN A 140 16.71 -6.47 -5.24
C GLN A 140 16.60 -7.99 -5.08
N ASP A 141 16.47 -8.73 -6.19
CA ASP A 141 16.38 -10.20 -6.20
C ASP A 141 17.71 -10.90 -5.92
N HIS A 142 18.81 -10.15 -5.88
CA HIS A 142 20.14 -10.66 -5.54
C HIS A 142 20.51 -10.43 -4.06
N VAL A 143 19.64 -9.74 -3.31
CA VAL A 143 19.84 -9.50 -1.87
C VAL A 143 19.11 -10.58 -1.08
N VAL A 144 19.68 -10.99 0.05
CA VAL A 144 19.02 -11.91 0.98
C VAL A 144 17.74 -11.27 1.49
N LYS A 145 16.64 -12.00 1.38
CA LYS A 145 15.28 -11.51 1.66
C LYS A 145 15.16 -10.93 3.07
N GLU A 146 15.70 -11.62 4.07
CA GLU A 146 15.65 -11.22 5.47
C GLU A 146 16.44 -9.94 5.74
N GLU A 147 17.58 -9.76 5.06
CA GLU A 147 18.41 -8.55 5.16
C GLU A 147 17.69 -7.35 4.53
N LEU A 148 17.09 -7.54 3.36
CA LEU A 148 16.31 -6.52 2.67
C LEU A 148 15.10 -6.09 3.50
N LEU A 149 14.34 -7.05 4.04
CA LEU A 149 13.23 -6.74 4.95
C LEU A 149 13.72 -5.99 6.19
N GLY A 150 14.80 -6.45 6.82
CA GLY A 150 15.39 -5.77 7.97
C GLY A 150 15.75 -4.33 7.67
N ALA A 151 16.40 -4.07 6.53
CA ALA A 151 16.75 -2.73 6.07
C ALA A 151 15.50 -1.86 5.82
N LEU A 152 14.48 -2.41 5.15
CA LEU A 152 13.22 -1.71 4.91
C LEU A 152 12.52 -1.35 6.22
N TYR A 153 12.38 -2.29 7.15
CA TYR A 153 11.80 -2.05 8.46
C TYR A 153 12.56 -0.97 9.23
N CYS A 154 13.90 -1.00 9.21
CA CYS A 154 14.73 0.05 9.81
C CYS A 154 14.45 1.43 9.19
N GLU A 155 14.35 1.52 7.86
CA GLU A 155 14.04 2.79 7.21
C GLU A 155 12.63 3.29 7.50
N PHE A 156 11.62 2.41 7.59
CA PHE A 156 10.29 2.82 8.04
C PHE A 156 10.32 3.35 9.47
N ILE A 157 11.03 2.69 10.39
CA ILE A 157 11.21 3.21 11.76
C ILE A 157 11.87 4.59 11.70
N ASN A 158 12.96 4.76 10.96
CA ASN A 158 13.65 6.04 10.86
C ASN A 158 12.72 7.15 10.37
N ARG A 159 12.03 6.95 9.24
CA ARG A 159 11.16 7.97 8.63
C ARG A 159 9.90 8.23 9.41
N VAL A 160 9.27 7.20 9.98
CA VAL A 160 8.05 7.37 10.79
C VAL A 160 8.34 8.15 12.07
N ASN A 161 9.47 7.90 12.73
CA ASN A 161 9.83 8.61 13.95
C ASN A 161 10.36 10.03 13.65
N GLU A 162 11.04 10.24 12.52
CA GLU A 162 11.40 11.59 12.05
C GLU A 162 10.15 12.46 11.79
N VAL A 163 9.17 11.92 11.06
CA VAL A 163 7.94 12.65 10.75
C VAL A 163 7.04 12.73 11.97
N GLY A 164 6.92 11.67 12.78
CA GLY A 164 5.98 11.56 13.89
C GLY A 164 4.54 11.25 13.45
N VAL A 165 3.77 10.61 14.33
CA VAL A 165 2.43 10.08 14.03
C VAL A 165 1.37 10.74 14.90
N ASP A 166 0.35 11.33 14.27
CA ASP A 166 -0.85 11.79 14.99
C ASP A 166 -1.81 10.62 15.23
N VAL A 167 -2.02 10.28 16.50
CA VAL A 167 -2.85 9.14 16.91
C VAL A 167 -4.33 9.40 16.64
N ASN A 168 -4.81 10.63 16.82
CA ASN A 168 -6.20 10.99 16.58
C ASN A 168 -6.51 10.90 15.07
N ARG A 169 -5.57 11.37 14.24
CA ARG A 169 -5.65 11.19 12.78
C ARG A 169 -5.65 9.72 12.39
N ALA A 170 -4.80 8.90 13.02
CA ALA A 170 -4.77 7.46 12.80
C ALA A 170 -6.09 6.77 13.18
N ILE A 171 -6.78 7.22 14.24
CA ILE A 171 -8.10 6.69 14.59
C ILE A 171 -9.14 7.02 13.52
N ALA A 172 -9.18 8.29 13.08
CA ALA A 172 -10.13 8.78 12.08
C ALA A 172 -9.89 8.19 10.68
N HIS A 173 -8.63 7.91 10.34
CA HIS A 173 -8.21 7.49 9.01
C HIS A 173 -7.51 6.12 9.04
N PRO A 174 -8.22 5.02 8.73
CA PRO A 174 -7.69 3.66 8.78
C PRO A 174 -6.38 3.45 8.02
N HIS A 175 -6.22 4.13 6.89
CA HIS A 175 -5.04 4.04 6.03
C HIS A 175 -3.74 4.47 6.75
N SER A 176 -3.81 5.39 7.72
CA SER A 176 -2.64 5.88 8.46
C SER A 176 -2.30 5.08 9.73
N GLN A 177 -3.15 4.10 10.10
CA GLN A 177 -2.94 3.24 11.27
C GLN A 177 -1.69 2.37 11.14
N ALA A 178 -1.32 2.00 9.91
CA ALA A 178 -0.13 1.21 9.61
C ALA A 178 1.16 1.86 10.09
N LEU A 179 1.20 3.19 10.25
CA LEU A 179 2.38 3.90 10.75
C LEU A 179 2.71 3.57 12.22
N LEU A 180 1.70 3.28 13.05
CA LEU A 180 1.89 3.12 14.49
C LEU A 180 2.81 1.96 14.85
N GLN A 181 2.90 0.93 14.00
CA GLN A 181 3.79 -0.18 14.26
C GLN A 181 5.28 0.20 14.17
N TYR A 182 5.62 1.26 13.44
CA TYR A 182 7.00 1.72 13.25
C TYR A 182 7.39 2.81 14.26
N VAL A 183 6.46 3.27 15.09
CA VAL A 183 6.79 4.18 16.19
C VAL A 183 7.65 3.43 17.22
N CYS A 184 8.77 4.05 17.61
CA CYS A 184 9.69 3.50 18.60
C CYS A 184 8.96 3.01 19.85
N GLY A 185 9.13 1.74 20.19
CA GLY A 185 8.52 1.14 21.39
C GLY A 185 7.10 0.59 21.24
N LEU A 186 6.39 0.83 20.12
CA LEU A 186 5.04 0.27 19.90
C LEU A 186 5.08 -1.10 19.23
N GLY A 187 5.63 -1.21 18.01
CA GLY A 187 5.49 -2.42 17.20
C GLY A 187 4.02 -2.74 16.85
N ALA A 188 3.81 -3.77 16.04
CA ALA A 188 2.48 -4.13 15.54
C ALA A 188 1.46 -4.39 16.69
N ARG A 189 1.88 -5.14 17.72
CA ARG A 189 0.98 -5.52 18.83
C ARG A 189 0.53 -4.31 19.66
N LYS A 190 1.46 -3.44 20.08
CA LYS A 190 1.08 -2.30 20.95
C LYS A 190 0.44 -1.16 20.14
N GLY A 191 0.82 -0.98 18.87
CA GLY A 191 0.14 -0.03 17.97
C GLY A 191 -1.34 -0.36 17.80
N THR A 192 -1.68 -1.63 17.53
CA THR A 192 -3.08 -2.08 17.44
C THR A 192 -3.81 -1.97 18.78
N HIS A 193 -3.13 -2.28 19.90
CA HIS A 193 -3.71 -2.17 21.24
C HIS A 193 -4.07 -0.71 21.58
N LEU A 194 -3.20 0.24 21.27
CA LEU A 194 -3.43 1.68 21.46
C LEU A 194 -4.70 2.14 20.74
N LEU A 195 -4.81 1.83 19.45
CA LEU A 195 -5.98 2.17 18.64
C LEU A 195 -7.26 1.54 19.19
N LYS A 196 -7.17 0.30 19.65
CA LYS A 196 -8.32 -0.42 20.21
C LYS A 196 -8.85 0.26 21.47
N ILE A 197 -7.97 0.62 22.42
CA ILE A 197 -8.38 1.30 23.67
C ILE A 197 -9.08 2.63 23.36
N LEU A 198 -8.48 3.46 22.50
CA LEU A 198 -9.02 4.79 22.20
C LEU A 198 -10.37 4.71 21.46
N LYS A 199 -10.53 3.73 20.55
CA LYS A 199 -11.81 3.47 19.89
C LYS A 199 -12.88 2.94 20.86
N GLN A 200 -12.52 2.03 21.77
CA GLN A 200 -13.47 1.44 22.73
C GLN A 200 -14.01 2.47 23.72
N ASN A 201 -13.17 3.41 24.16
CA ASN A 201 -13.58 4.45 25.10
C ASN A 201 -14.18 5.67 24.40
N ASN A 202 -14.24 5.67 23.06
CA ASN A 202 -14.64 6.82 22.24
C ASN A 202 -13.93 8.12 22.66
N THR A 203 -12.64 8.02 22.98
CA THR A 203 -11.86 9.12 23.57
C THR A 203 -10.75 9.55 22.63
N ARG A 204 -10.58 10.87 22.46
CA ARG A 204 -9.46 11.46 21.73
C ARG A 204 -8.26 11.59 22.68
N LEU A 205 -7.06 11.41 22.15
CA LEU A 205 -5.84 11.63 22.92
C LEU A 205 -5.57 13.14 23.00
N GLU A 206 -5.64 13.72 24.19
CA GLU A 206 -5.49 15.17 24.44
C GLU A 206 -4.06 15.53 24.86
N ASN A 207 -3.41 14.63 25.59
CA ASN A 207 -2.03 14.80 26.01
C ASN A 207 -1.29 13.46 26.05
N ARG A 208 0.04 13.50 26.00
CA ARG A 208 0.86 12.28 25.97
C ARG A 208 0.78 11.49 27.28
N THR A 209 0.51 12.13 28.42
CA THR A 209 0.38 11.46 29.72
C THR A 209 -0.75 10.44 29.73
N GLN A 210 -1.81 10.68 28.93
CA GLN A 210 -2.90 9.74 28.73
C GLN A 210 -2.47 8.40 28.12
N LEU A 211 -1.33 8.33 27.44
CA LEU A 211 -0.77 7.05 26.97
C LEU A 211 -0.47 6.11 28.15
N VAL A 212 -0.05 6.67 29.28
CA VAL A 212 0.23 5.89 30.50
C VAL A 212 -1.05 5.66 31.29
N THR A 213 -1.82 6.72 31.54
CA THR A 213 -2.97 6.66 32.46
C THR A 213 -4.18 5.96 31.85
N MET A 214 -4.48 6.19 30.57
CA MET A 214 -5.65 5.64 29.87
C MET A 214 -5.31 4.46 28.96
N CYS A 215 -4.18 4.52 28.24
CA CYS A 215 -3.78 3.46 27.32
C CYS A 215 -2.88 2.39 27.95
N HIS A 216 -2.62 2.49 29.25
CA HIS A 216 -1.83 1.53 30.04
C HIS A 216 -0.46 1.21 29.44
N MET A 217 0.18 2.19 28.80
CA MET A 217 1.53 2.03 28.28
C MET A 217 2.53 2.00 29.43
N GLY A 218 3.35 0.95 29.48
CA GLY A 218 4.42 0.84 30.47
C GLY A 218 5.47 1.97 30.34
N PRO A 219 6.18 2.32 31.42
CA PRO A 219 7.05 3.51 31.46
C PRO A 219 8.15 3.51 30.40
N LYS A 220 8.77 2.35 30.13
CA LYS A 220 9.78 2.21 29.06
C LYS A 220 9.19 2.45 27.67
N VAL A 221 7.99 1.96 27.42
CA VAL A 221 7.30 2.15 26.13
C VAL A 221 6.96 3.62 25.94
N PHE A 222 6.42 4.25 26.99
CA PHE A 222 6.10 5.67 26.98
C PHE A 222 7.31 6.55 26.68
N ILE A 223 8.45 6.33 27.37
CA ILE A 223 9.68 7.07 27.12
C ILE A 223 10.14 6.92 25.66
N ASN A 224 10.02 5.72 25.11
CA ASN A 224 10.44 5.44 23.73
C ASN A 224 9.51 6.04 22.67
N CYS A 225 8.20 6.11 22.91
CA CYS A 225 7.24 6.54 21.88
C CYS A 225 6.80 8.00 22.02
N ALA A 226 6.81 8.58 23.22
CA ALA A 226 6.15 9.86 23.49
C ALA A 226 6.67 10.99 22.60
N GLY A 227 7.97 11.04 22.32
CA GLY A 227 8.58 12.06 21.46
C GLY A 227 8.10 12.02 20.00
N PHE A 228 7.59 10.88 19.54
CA PHE A 228 7.19 10.65 18.15
C PHE A 228 5.67 10.67 17.96
N ILE A 229 4.91 10.61 19.05
CA ILE A 229 3.45 10.78 19.02
C ILE A 229 3.10 12.27 18.94
N LYS A 230 2.34 12.64 17.91
CA LYS A 230 1.77 13.98 17.73
C LYS A 230 0.33 14.02 18.21
N ILE A 231 -0.07 15.19 18.67
CA ILE A 231 -1.44 15.51 19.04
C ILE A 231 -1.73 16.87 18.46
N ASP A 232 -2.60 16.94 17.45
CA ASP A 232 -3.06 18.22 16.93
C ASP A 232 -4.01 18.90 17.92
N THR A 233 -3.46 19.86 18.67
CA THR A 233 -4.20 20.65 19.66
C THR A 233 -5.16 21.66 19.04
N ALA A 234 -5.00 22.02 17.75
CA ALA A 234 -5.96 22.90 17.08
C ALA A 234 -7.32 22.20 16.90
N SER A 235 -7.31 20.88 16.71
CA SER A 235 -8.52 20.07 16.54
C SER A 235 -9.26 19.75 17.85
N LEU A 236 -8.72 20.14 19.01
CA LEU A 236 -9.31 19.90 20.33
C LEU A 236 -10.18 21.08 20.82
N GLY A 237 -10.09 22.25 20.17
CA GLY A 237 -10.77 23.48 20.60
C GLY A 237 -12.29 23.54 20.35
N ASP A 238 -12.84 22.66 19.51
CA ASP A 238 -14.26 22.70 19.11
C ASP A 238 -15.20 21.84 19.99
N SER A 239 -14.69 21.20 21.05
CA SER A 239 -15.48 20.26 21.87
C SER A 239 -15.99 20.84 23.20
N THR A 240 -15.77 22.13 23.48
CA THR A 240 -16.20 22.77 24.75
C THR A 240 -17.41 23.69 24.64
N ASP A 241 -18.03 23.83 23.46
CA ASP A 241 -19.27 24.61 23.27
C ASP A 241 -20.44 23.69 22.86
N SER A 242 -20.93 22.86 23.78
CA SER A 242 -22.23 22.16 23.65
C SER A 242 -22.81 21.83 25.03
#